data_AF-A0A101HJ71-F1
#
_entry.id   AF-A0A101HJ71-F1
#
_cell.length_a   1.000
_cell.length_b   1.000
_cell.length_c   1.000
_cell.angle_alpha   90.00
_cell.angle_beta   90.00
_cell.angle_gamma   90.00
#
_symmetry.space_group_name_H-M   'P 1'
#
loop_
_entity.id
_entity.type
_entity.pdbx_description
1 polymer ?
#
loop_
_entity_poly.entity_id
_entity_poly.type
_entity_poly.pdbx_seq_one_letter_code
_entity_poly.pdbx_strand_id
1 'polypeptide(L)'
;ERVGKRKVMGIVKANAYGHGLVEISKHLEKENIDYLGVAFIEEAIALRKSDIKTPILVLGGLDNDQIEMFLENDITITGSSIEKLEAISTKAHELNKIAKVHLKIDTERETNSSPFKLWWCSK
;
A
#
# COMPACT_ATOMS: atom_id res chain seq x y z
N GLU A 1 -12.63 -1.45 -21.45
CA GLU A 1 -13.96 -1.33 -20.78
C GLU A 1 -13.73 -1.05 -19.30
N ARG A 2 -14.46 -0.11 -18.67
CA ARG A 2 -14.28 0.24 -17.24
C ARG A 2 -15.36 -0.41 -16.38
N VAL A 3 -15.07 -0.69 -15.11
CA VAL A 3 -15.96 -1.36 -14.16
C VAL A 3 -17.00 -0.38 -13.56
N GLY A 4 -17.75 0.30 -14.43
CA GLY A 4 -18.69 1.35 -14.04
C GLY A 4 -18.01 2.51 -13.29
N LYS A 5 -18.57 2.90 -12.14
CA LYS A 5 -18.04 3.98 -11.28
C LYS A 5 -17.04 3.51 -10.22
N ARG A 6 -16.66 2.23 -10.22
CA ARG A 6 -15.76 1.66 -9.20
C ARG A 6 -14.31 1.93 -9.57
N LYS A 7 -13.50 2.19 -8.56
CA LYS A 7 -12.04 2.27 -8.71
C LYS A 7 -11.44 0.87 -8.83
N VAL A 8 -10.35 0.76 -9.59
CA VAL A 8 -9.62 -0.50 -9.80
C VAL A 8 -8.17 -0.33 -9.37
N MET A 9 -7.68 -1.29 -8.59
CA MET A 9 -6.28 -1.42 -8.23
C MET A 9 -5.62 -2.54 -9.04
N GLY A 10 -4.61 -2.20 -9.82
CA GLY A 10 -3.79 -3.19 -10.53
C GLY A 10 -2.75 -3.80 -9.61
N ILE A 11 -2.85 -5.11 -9.34
CA ILE A 11 -1.88 -5.82 -8.49
C ILE A 11 -0.69 -6.23 -9.34
N VAL A 12 0.47 -5.62 -9.08
CA VAL A 12 1.71 -5.80 -9.84
C VAL A 12 2.87 -6.32 -8.97
N LYS A 13 2.56 -6.88 -7.79
CA LYS A 13 3.55 -7.55 -6.93
C LYS A 13 4.26 -8.70 -7.63
N ALA A 14 5.41 -9.11 -7.06
CA ALA A 14 6.22 -10.20 -7.57
C ALA A 14 6.61 -9.99 -9.05
N ASN A 15 7.10 -8.80 -9.36
CA ASN A 15 7.46 -8.40 -10.73
C ASN A 15 6.29 -8.52 -11.73
N ALA A 16 5.11 -8.02 -11.36
CA ALA A 16 3.86 -8.22 -12.08
C ALA A 16 3.58 -9.70 -12.38
N TYR A 17 3.72 -10.57 -11.36
CA TYR A 17 3.62 -12.03 -11.51
C TYR A 17 4.53 -12.58 -12.62
N GLY A 18 5.74 -12.01 -12.76
CA GLY A 18 6.72 -12.39 -13.79
C GLY A 18 6.56 -11.70 -15.15
N HIS A 19 5.57 -10.82 -15.34
CA HIS A 19 5.32 -10.15 -16.62
C HIS A 19 6.13 -8.85 -16.82
N GLY A 20 6.83 -8.39 -15.78
CA GLY A 20 7.62 -7.15 -15.81
C GLY A 20 6.95 -6.02 -15.03
N LEU A 21 7.56 -5.64 -13.91
CA LEU A 21 7.02 -4.66 -12.96
C LEU A 21 6.77 -3.31 -13.64
N VAL A 22 7.78 -2.77 -14.32
CA VAL A 22 7.74 -1.41 -14.85
C VAL A 22 6.89 -1.34 -16.12
N GLU A 23 7.05 -2.30 -17.02
CA GLU A 23 6.34 -2.36 -18.31
C GLU A 23 4.84 -2.46 -18.10
N ILE A 24 4.40 -3.38 -17.22
CA ILE A 24 2.99 -3.56 -16.91
C ILE A 24 2.43 -2.35 -16.17
N SER A 25 3.14 -1.80 -15.18
CA SER A 25 2.67 -0.61 -14.47
C SER A 25 2.53 0.61 -15.39
N LYS A 26 3.48 0.82 -16.32
CA LYS A 26 3.38 1.92 -17.31
C LYS A 26 2.21 1.72 -18.26
N HIS A 27 1.94 0.49 -18.66
CA HIS A 27 0.77 0.19 -19.48
C HIS A 27 -0.53 0.48 -18.73
N LEU A 28 -0.66 0.01 -17.48
CA LEU A 28 -1.84 0.27 -16.65
C LEU A 28 -2.04 1.77 -16.35
N GLU A 29 -0.96 2.52 -16.13
CA GLU A 29 -1.02 3.98 -15.92
C GLU A 29 -1.56 4.71 -17.18
N LYS A 30 -1.13 4.31 -18.38
CA LYS A 30 -1.68 4.85 -19.65
C LYS A 30 -3.17 4.57 -19.80
N GLU A 31 -3.64 3.44 -19.29
CA GLU A 31 -5.06 3.07 -19.24
C GLU A 31 -5.83 3.76 -18.09
N ASN A 32 -5.20 4.69 -17.36
CA ASN A 32 -5.79 5.45 -16.27
C ASN A 32 -6.31 4.56 -15.12
N ILE A 33 -5.51 3.56 -14.73
CA ILE A 33 -5.75 2.77 -13.51
C ILE A 33 -5.80 3.69 -12.27
N ASP A 34 -6.66 3.38 -11.30
CA ASP A 34 -6.84 4.25 -10.13
C ASP A 34 -5.74 4.07 -9.08
N TYR A 35 -5.11 2.89 -9.05
CA TYR A 35 -4.13 2.51 -8.04
C TYR A 35 -3.27 1.32 -8.50
N LEU A 36 -2.07 1.19 -7.95
CA LEU A 36 -1.23 0.01 -8.08
C LEU A 36 -0.96 -0.63 -6.72
N GLY A 37 -0.99 -1.96 -6.65
CA GLY A 37 -0.70 -2.73 -5.44
C GLY A 37 0.57 -3.58 -5.61
N VAL A 38 1.52 -3.42 -4.69
CA VAL A 38 2.77 -4.21 -4.64
C VAL A 38 2.91 -4.94 -3.30
N ALA A 39 3.85 -5.88 -3.18
CA ALA A 39 4.09 -6.60 -1.93
C ALA A 39 5.12 -5.90 -1.04
N PHE A 40 6.16 -5.33 -1.62
CA PHE A 40 7.28 -4.75 -0.89
C PHE A 40 7.56 -3.30 -1.28
N ILE A 41 8.18 -2.54 -0.37
CA ILE A 41 8.50 -1.12 -0.59
C ILE A 41 9.51 -0.92 -1.72
N GLU A 42 10.42 -1.87 -1.93
CA GLU A 42 11.42 -1.86 -3.00
C GLU A 42 10.76 -1.87 -4.38
N GLU A 43 9.67 -2.63 -4.55
CA GLU A 43 8.89 -2.64 -5.78
C GLU A 43 8.25 -1.26 -6.03
N ALA A 44 7.67 -0.65 -5.00
CA ALA A 44 7.07 0.68 -5.12
C ALA A 44 8.11 1.76 -5.42
N ILE A 45 9.30 1.70 -4.82
CA ILE A 45 10.42 2.61 -5.12
C ILE A 45 10.91 2.41 -6.56
N ALA A 46 11.03 1.17 -7.03
CA ALA A 46 11.40 0.90 -8.42
C ALA A 46 10.40 1.51 -9.42
N LEU A 47 9.11 1.45 -9.11
CA LEU A 47 8.06 2.11 -9.89
C LEU A 47 8.19 3.64 -9.86
N ARG A 48 8.45 4.25 -8.69
CA ARG A 48 8.67 5.69 -8.56
C ARG A 48 9.89 6.17 -9.34
N LYS A 49 11.00 5.43 -9.28
CA LYS A 49 12.21 5.66 -10.08
C LYS A 49 11.98 5.52 -11.59
N SER A 50 10.91 4.81 -11.98
CA SER A 50 10.51 4.62 -13.37
C SER A 50 9.41 5.61 -13.82
N ASP A 51 9.21 6.68 -13.05
CA ASP A 51 8.26 7.77 -13.31
C ASP A 51 6.77 7.45 -13.19
N ILE A 52 6.40 6.32 -12.57
CA ILE A 52 4.99 6.05 -12.25
C ILE A 52 4.48 7.08 -11.25
N LYS A 53 3.40 7.78 -11.61
CA LYS A 53 2.73 8.81 -10.78
C LYS A 53 1.43 8.30 -10.16
N THR A 54 0.88 7.22 -10.69
CA THR A 54 -0.27 6.49 -10.14
C THR A 54 -0.04 6.20 -8.65
N PRO A 55 -1.05 6.36 -7.77
CA PRO A 55 -0.94 5.98 -6.37
C PRO A 55 -0.53 4.51 -6.19
N ILE A 56 0.41 4.24 -5.26
CA ILE A 56 0.93 2.89 -5.00
C ILE A 56 0.67 2.52 -3.55
N LEU A 57 0.12 1.33 -3.31
CA LEU A 57 -0.10 0.74 -2.00
C LEU A 57 0.82 -0.46 -1.85
N VAL A 58 1.57 -0.51 -0.76
CA VAL A 58 2.28 -1.73 -0.36
C VAL A 58 1.35 -2.54 0.53
N LEU A 59 1.01 -3.75 0.09
CA LEU A 59 0.08 -4.66 0.75
C LEU A 59 0.73 -5.50 1.85
N GLY A 60 2.07 -5.58 1.83
CA GLY A 60 2.87 -6.37 2.76
C GLY A 60 2.95 -5.78 4.16
N GLY A 61 3.72 -6.46 5.01
CA GLY A 61 4.06 -5.94 6.33
C GLY A 61 4.87 -4.65 6.25
N LEU A 62 4.78 -3.85 7.31
CA LEU A 62 5.52 -2.62 7.48
C LEU A 62 6.51 -2.79 8.61
N ASP A 63 7.80 -2.56 8.37
CA ASP A 63 8.79 -2.37 9.44
C ASP A 63 8.94 -0.88 9.76
N ASN A 64 9.17 -0.56 11.05
CA ASN A 64 9.09 0.84 11.51
C ASN A 64 10.21 1.72 10.95
N ASP A 65 11.36 1.13 10.68
CA ASP A 65 12.52 1.76 10.03
C ASP A 65 12.23 2.13 8.56
N GLN A 66 11.27 1.46 7.91
CA GLN A 66 10.89 1.74 6.53
C GLN A 66 9.93 2.93 6.39
N ILE A 67 9.28 3.38 7.47
CA ILE A 67 8.19 4.39 7.41
C ILE A 67 8.64 5.67 6.70
N GLU A 68 9.86 6.13 6.96
CA GLU A 68 10.42 7.31 6.31
C GLU A 68 10.48 7.14 4.78
N MET A 69 10.91 5.98 4.29
CA MET A 69 10.96 5.68 2.85
C MET A 69 9.59 5.77 2.19
N PHE A 70 8.53 5.32 2.86
CA PHE A 70 7.16 5.45 2.35
C PHE A 70 6.74 6.92 2.20
N LEU A 71 7.04 7.75 3.20
CA LEU A 71 6.68 9.17 3.23
C LEU A 71 7.51 10.00 2.24
N GLU A 72 8.78 9.65 2.03
CA GLU A 72 9.64 10.27 1.04
C GLU A 72 9.21 10.03 -0.39
N ASN A 73 8.70 8.83 -0.68
CA ASN A 73 8.37 8.40 -2.04
C ASN A 73 6.88 8.51 -2.39
N ASP A 74 6.07 9.13 -1.52
CA ASP A 74 4.61 9.25 -1.66
C ASP A 74 3.94 7.88 -1.92
N ILE A 75 4.24 6.92 -1.05
CA ILE A 75 3.73 5.55 -1.11
C ILE A 75 2.74 5.33 0.03
N THR A 76 1.61 4.72 -0.28
CA THR A 76 0.56 4.45 0.71
C THR A 76 0.91 3.22 1.52
N ILE A 77 0.78 3.36 2.83
CA ILE A 77 1.19 2.38 3.83
C ILE A 77 -0.02 1.52 4.21
N THR A 78 0.17 0.22 4.36
CA THR A 78 -0.82 -0.64 5.01
C THR A 78 -0.59 -0.63 6.52
N GLY A 79 -1.53 -0.09 7.29
CA GLY A 79 -1.52 -0.15 8.75
C GLY A 79 -2.24 -1.41 9.24
N SER A 80 -1.54 -2.31 9.93
CA SER A 80 -2.11 -3.59 10.41
C SER A 80 -2.43 -3.62 11.90
N SER A 81 -1.93 -2.68 12.68
CA SER A 81 -2.15 -2.59 14.13
C SER A 81 -2.11 -1.15 14.61
N ILE A 82 -2.60 -0.91 15.83
CA ILE A 82 -2.58 0.42 16.46
C ILE A 82 -1.13 0.90 16.62
N GLU A 83 -0.24 0.04 17.06
CA GLU A 83 1.18 0.35 17.27
C GLU A 83 1.85 0.79 15.96
N LYS A 84 1.51 0.13 14.84
CA LYS A 84 2.00 0.53 13.50
C LYS A 84 1.43 1.88 13.08
N LEU A 85 0.14 2.14 13.33
CA LEU A 85 -0.49 3.43 13.03
C LEU A 85 0.14 4.58 13.84
N GLU A 86 0.43 4.36 15.12
CA GLU A 86 1.11 5.33 15.99
C GLU A 86 2.54 5.61 15.52
N ALA A 87 3.29 4.57 15.13
CA ALA A 87 4.62 4.72 14.56
C ALA A 87 4.60 5.55 13.26
N ILE A 88 3.61 5.29 12.38
CA ILE A 88 3.41 6.07 11.16
C ILE A 88 3.11 7.53 11.49
N SER A 89 2.18 7.78 12.41
CA SER A 89 1.77 9.13 12.81
C SER A 89 2.94 9.92 13.40
N THR A 90 3.72 9.30 14.29
CA THR A 90 4.89 9.91 14.91
C THR A 90 5.92 10.33 13.87
N LYS A 91 6.30 9.40 12.98
CA LYS A 91 7.29 9.67 11.93
C LYS A 91 6.79 10.72 10.92
N ALA A 92 5.51 10.68 10.57
CA ALA A 92 4.90 11.68 9.67
C ALA A 92 4.95 13.09 10.28
N HIS A 93 4.68 13.20 11.59
CA HIS A 93 4.80 14.47 12.32
C HIS A 93 6.26 14.97 12.37
N GLU A 94 7.22 14.10 12.69
CA GLU A 94 8.65 14.44 12.69
C GLU A 94 9.13 14.99 11.34
N LEU A 95 8.65 14.42 10.24
CA LEU A 95 9.02 14.82 8.88
C LEU A 95 8.15 15.92 8.29
N ASN A 96 7.18 16.45 9.04
CA ASN A 96 6.17 17.41 8.58
C ASN A 96 5.47 16.97 7.28
N LYS A 97 5.04 15.71 7.24
CA LYS A 97 4.38 15.07 6.10
C LYS A 97 3.01 14.50 6.49
N ILE A 98 2.17 14.27 5.48
CA ILE A 98 0.88 13.61 5.64
C ILE A 98 1.02 12.17 5.11
N ALA A 99 0.89 11.20 6.01
CA ALA A 99 0.90 9.79 5.64
C ALA A 99 -0.43 9.39 5.00
N LYS A 100 -0.38 8.69 3.87
CA LYS A 100 -1.54 7.98 3.31
C LYS A 100 -1.52 6.56 3.84
N VAL A 101 -2.60 6.15 4.51
CA VAL A 101 -2.68 4.84 5.16
C VAL A 101 -3.98 4.15 4.79
N HIS A 102 -3.89 2.86 4.44
CA HIS A 102 -5.02 1.95 4.38
C HIS A 102 -4.97 1.01 5.60
N LEU A 103 -6.04 0.97 6.39
CA LEU A 103 -6.16 0.05 7.50
C LEU A 103 -6.48 -1.36 6.99
N LYS A 104 -5.64 -2.33 7.32
CA LYS A 104 -5.90 -3.76 7.09
C LYS A 104 -6.77 -4.30 8.21
N ILE A 105 -7.93 -4.81 7.86
CA ILE A 105 -8.84 -5.52 8.78
C ILE A 105 -8.75 -7.00 8.45
N ASP A 106 -8.30 -7.80 9.42
CA ASP A 106 -8.30 -9.25 9.29
C ASP A 106 -9.69 -9.78 9.62
N THR A 107 -10.39 -10.31 8.62
CA THR A 107 -11.75 -10.83 8.82
C THR A 107 -11.76 -12.26 9.31
N GLU A 108 -10.88 -13.14 8.80
CA GLU A 108 -10.84 -14.57 9.22
C GLU A 108 -9.47 -15.26 9.03
N ARG A 109 -8.52 -14.70 8.27
CA ARG A 109 -7.24 -15.35 7.93
C ARG A 109 -6.05 -14.67 8.62
N GLU A 110 -5.54 -15.26 9.69
CA GLU A 110 -4.27 -14.87 10.31
C GLU A 110 -3.13 -15.04 9.30
N THR A 111 -2.68 -13.93 8.73
CA THR A 111 -1.53 -13.91 7.82
C THR A 111 -0.46 -12.90 8.22
N ASN A 112 -0.78 -11.95 9.11
CA ASN A 112 0.16 -11.09 9.82
C ASN A 112 -0.63 -10.35 10.92
N SER A 113 -0.42 -10.76 12.17
CA SER A 113 -0.97 -10.25 13.44
C SER A 113 -1.59 -8.84 13.37
N SER A 114 -2.90 -8.76 13.11
CA SER A 114 -3.72 -7.60 13.43
C SER A 114 -4.49 -7.87 14.73
N PRO A 115 -4.47 -6.96 15.73
CA PRO A 115 -5.24 -7.14 16.95
C PRO A 115 -6.72 -6.76 16.77
N PHE A 116 -7.17 -6.36 15.57
CA PHE A 116 -8.57 -6.02 15.30
C PHE A 116 -9.46 -7.28 15.24
N LYS A 117 -9.65 -7.92 16.40
CA LYS A 117 -10.81 -8.76 16.64
C LYS A 117 -12.02 -7.83 16.73
N LEU A 118 -12.87 -7.85 15.70
CA LEU A 118 -14.22 -7.32 15.83
C LEU A 118 -14.88 -8.00 17.04
N TRP A 119 -15.03 -7.24 18.13
CA TRP A 119 -15.81 -7.65 19.28
C TRP A 119 -17.26 -7.75 18.80
N TRP A 120 -17.68 -8.95 18.41
CA TRP A 120 -19.09 -9.29 18.31
C TRP A 120 -19.64 -9.34 19.74
N CYS A 121 -20.00 -8.18 20.29
CA CYS A 121 -20.83 -8.14 21.48
C CYS A 121 -22.27 -8.41 21.03
N SER A 122 -22.68 -9.68 21.03
CA SER A 122 -24.09 -9.98 21.22
C SER A 122 -24.45 -9.62 22.65
N LYS A 123 -24.99 -8.42 22.85
CA LYS A 123 -26.19 -8.12 23.65
C LYS A 123 -26.75 -6.76 23.28
#